data_AF-A0A7C9BSZ8-F1
#
_entry.id   AF-A0A7C9BSZ8-F1
#
_cell.length_a   1.000
_cell.length_b   1.000
_cell.length_c   1.000
_cell.angle_alpha   90.00
_cell.angle_beta   90.00
_cell.angle_gamma   90.00
#
_symmetry.space_group_name_H-M   'P 1'
#
loop_
_entity.id
_entity.type
_entity.pdbx_description
1 polymer ?
#
loop_
_entity_poly.entity_id
_entity_poly.type
_entity_poly.pdbx_seq_one_letter_code
_entity_poly.pdbx_strand_id
1 'polypeptide(L)'
;MNERGWKFILVGSVVLNVFMLGAIGGGAYQWFSTHRDLHAEGAPAQRTALRFAADELPDARQREFAAALKAARKNGRDFAREGRDGRITVLDLLAAPQLDRAAIDAALDRTRAADTAMRVQVERSVVDFAATLTPEERVKFVDGLQRSGNWRLPPRLQKKPDASASE
;
A
#
# COMPACT_ATOMS: atom_id res chain seq x y z
N MET A 1 -20.19 26.60 -47.96
CA MET A 1 -19.83 26.47 -46.53
C MET A 1 -18.32 26.56 -46.43
N ASN A 2 -17.81 27.60 -45.76
CA ASN A 2 -16.42 28.06 -45.88
C ASN A 2 -15.42 27.03 -45.31
N GLU A 3 -14.40 26.67 -46.10
CA GLU A 3 -13.27 25.80 -45.71
C GLU A 3 -12.59 26.25 -44.40
N ARG A 4 -12.66 27.55 -44.10
CA ARG A 4 -12.17 28.13 -42.85
C ARG A 4 -12.96 27.63 -41.64
N GLY A 5 -14.29 27.51 -41.73
CA GLY A 5 -15.15 27.06 -40.63
C GLY A 5 -14.92 25.60 -40.26
N TRP A 6 -14.68 24.72 -41.24
CA TRP A 6 -14.36 23.31 -40.98
C TRP A 6 -13.02 23.14 -40.25
N LYS A 7 -12.00 23.93 -40.62
CA LYS A 7 -10.71 23.94 -39.93
C LYS A 7 -10.86 24.41 -38.47
N PHE A 8 -11.68 25.42 -38.21
CA PHE A 8 -11.98 25.87 -36.83
C PHE A 8 -12.72 24.80 -36.02
N ILE A 9 -13.66 24.06 -36.63
CA ILE A 9 -14.35 22.95 -35.96
C ILE A 9 -13.38 21.81 -35.64
N LEU A 10 -12.50 21.44 -36.58
CA LEU A 10 -11.48 20.41 -36.36
C LEU A 10 -10.53 20.80 -35.23
N VAL A 11 -9.96 22.00 -35.29
CA VAL A 11 -9.06 22.54 -34.26
C VAL A 11 -9.77 22.60 -32.91
N GLY A 12 -11.03 23.04 -32.88
CA GLY A 12 -11.86 23.04 -31.67
C GLY A 12 -12.03 21.65 -31.07
N SER A 13 -12.27 20.62 -31.88
CA SER A 13 -12.40 19.25 -31.38
C SER A 13 -11.09 18.69 -30.82
N VAL A 14 -9.94 19.02 -31.44
CA VAL A 14 -8.63 18.56 -30.99
C VAL A 14 -8.28 19.20 -29.64
N VAL A 15 -8.48 20.51 -29.51
CA VAL A 15 -8.27 21.23 -28.24
C VAL A 15 -9.18 20.69 -27.15
N LEU A 16 -10.45 20.41 -27.46
CA LEU A 16 -11.40 19.83 -26.51
C LEU A 16 -10.97 18.44 -26.04
N ASN A 17 -10.50 17.57 -26.95
CA ASN A 17 -10.02 16.25 -26.58
C ASN A 17 -8.76 16.30 -25.71
N VAL A 18 -7.79 17.16 -26.05
CA VAL A 18 -6.57 17.35 -25.24
C VAL A 18 -6.92 17.94 -23.87
N PHE A 19 -7.86 18.88 -23.80
CA PHE A 19 -8.37 19.43 -22.55
C PHE A 19 -9.07 18.37 -21.71
N MET A 20 -9.88 17.51 -22.32
CA MET A 20 -10.59 16.43 -21.62
C MET A 20 -9.63 15.37 -21.10
N LEU A 21 -8.59 15.02 -21.87
CA LEU A 21 -7.49 14.16 -21.42
C LEU A 21 -6.68 14.80 -20.29
N GLY A 22 -6.42 16.12 -20.38
CA GLY A 22 -5.76 16.88 -19.31
C GLY A 22 -6.62 16.98 -18.05
N ALA A 23 -7.94 17.11 -18.17
CA ALA A 23 -8.87 17.16 -17.05
C ALA A 23 -9.05 15.78 -16.39
N ILE A 24 -9.05 14.69 -17.16
CA ILE A 24 -9.12 13.32 -16.63
C ILE A 24 -7.77 12.93 -16.00
N GLY A 25 -6.65 13.18 -16.68
CA GLY A 25 -5.31 12.90 -16.17
C GLY A 25 -4.92 13.79 -14.99
N GLY A 26 -5.21 15.09 -15.08
CA GLY A 26 -5.03 16.06 -14.01
C GLY A 26 -6.01 15.84 -12.86
N GLY A 27 -7.26 15.46 -13.14
CA GLY A 27 -8.25 15.06 -12.14
C GLY A 27 -7.88 13.77 -11.43
N ALA A 28 -7.31 12.78 -12.13
CA ALA A 28 -6.77 11.56 -11.52
C ALA A 28 -5.49 11.84 -10.71
N TYR A 29 -4.59 12.70 -11.20
CA TYR A 29 -3.38 13.10 -10.48
C TYR A 29 -3.70 13.94 -9.24
N GLN A 30 -4.62 14.90 -9.37
CA GLN A 30 -5.15 15.68 -8.27
C GLN A 30 -5.98 14.81 -7.33
N TRP A 31 -6.75 13.83 -7.80
CA TRP A 31 -7.41 12.85 -6.93
C TRP A 31 -6.37 12.05 -6.17
N PHE A 32 -5.35 11.47 -6.80
CA PHE A 32 -4.31 10.68 -6.13
C PHE A 32 -3.43 11.49 -5.18
N SER A 33 -3.17 12.76 -5.47
CA SER A 33 -2.42 13.66 -4.57
C SER A 33 -3.30 14.23 -3.45
N THR A 34 -4.52 14.67 -3.77
CA THR A 34 -5.46 15.22 -2.78
C THR A 34 -6.12 14.12 -1.94
N HIS A 35 -6.27 12.86 -2.41
CA HIS A 35 -6.67 11.72 -1.56
C HIS A 35 -5.53 11.17 -0.69
N ARG A 36 -4.29 11.60 -0.89
CA ARG A 36 -3.26 11.41 0.15
C ARG A 36 -3.48 12.35 1.34
N ASP A 37 -4.09 13.51 1.11
CA ASP A 37 -4.28 14.55 2.12
C ASP A 37 -5.73 14.63 2.66
N LEU A 38 -6.75 14.24 1.89
CA LEU A 38 -8.17 14.23 2.29
C LEU A 38 -8.60 12.94 2.99
N HIS A 39 -7.71 11.94 3.09
CA HIS A 39 -7.87 10.86 4.08
C HIS A 39 -7.39 11.28 5.49
N ALA A 40 -7.10 12.57 5.73
CA ALA A 40 -6.66 13.08 7.03
C ALA A 40 -7.80 13.52 7.98
N GLU A 41 -9.07 13.59 7.56
CA GLU A 41 -10.16 14.07 8.44
C GLU A 41 -11.28 13.06 8.75
N GLY A 42 -11.11 11.78 8.42
CA GLY A 42 -12.13 10.76 8.73
C GLY A 42 -11.70 9.30 8.68
N ALA A 43 -10.42 9.00 8.46
CA ALA A 43 -9.90 7.64 8.60
C ALA A 43 -9.42 7.46 10.06
N PRO A 44 -9.97 6.50 10.83
CA PRO A 44 -9.62 6.36 12.24
C PRO A 44 -8.18 5.85 12.34
N ALA A 45 -7.28 6.75 12.75
CA ALA A 45 -5.89 6.50 13.10
C ALA A 45 -5.04 5.92 11.97
N GLN A 46 -3.85 6.50 11.83
CA GLN A 46 -2.69 5.82 11.28
C GLN A 46 -2.75 4.33 11.59
N ARG A 47 -2.76 3.52 10.53
CA ARG A 47 -2.35 2.12 10.53
C ARG A 47 -1.31 1.96 11.65
N THR A 48 -1.67 1.35 12.77
CA THR A 48 -0.76 1.14 13.90
C THR A 48 0.43 0.40 13.31
N ALA A 49 1.48 1.14 13.00
CA ALA A 49 2.57 0.66 12.18
C ALA A 49 3.15 -0.55 12.87
N LEU A 50 3.53 -1.60 12.12
CA LEU A 50 4.04 -2.85 12.70
C LEU A 50 5.11 -2.63 13.76
N ARG A 51 5.85 -1.49 13.72
CA ARG A 51 6.77 -1.07 14.79
C ARG A 51 6.19 -1.14 16.21
N PHE A 52 4.89 -0.87 16.38
CA PHE A 52 4.22 -0.86 17.67
C PHE A 52 3.91 -2.28 18.19
N ALA A 53 4.13 -3.33 17.38
CA ALA A 53 4.00 -4.71 17.84
C ALA A 53 5.03 -5.09 18.91
N ALA A 54 6.15 -4.37 18.99
CA ALA A 54 7.20 -4.61 19.97
C ALA A 54 7.11 -3.67 21.20
N ASP A 55 6.10 -2.79 21.30
CA ASP A 55 6.06 -1.77 22.38
C ASP A 55 6.04 -2.39 23.80
N GLU A 56 5.55 -3.62 23.94
CA GLU A 56 5.53 -4.35 25.23
C GLU A 56 6.84 -5.12 25.51
N LEU A 57 7.79 -5.11 24.57
CA LEU A 57 9.14 -5.68 24.73
C LEU A 57 10.15 -4.63 25.26
N PRO A 58 11.29 -5.05 25.81
CA PRO A 58 12.36 -4.13 26.22
C PRO A 58 12.89 -3.29 25.05
N ASP A 59 13.36 -2.06 25.33
CA ASP A 59 13.87 -1.10 24.32
C ASP A 59 14.96 -1.65 23.39
N ALA A 60 15.76 -2.60 23.86
CA ALA A 60 16.75 -3.29 23.05
C ALA A 60 16.08 -4.12 21.94
N ARG A 61 15.05 -4.90 22.31
CA ARG A 61 14.26 -5.73 21.39
C ARG A 61 13.42 -4.89 20.43
N GLN A 62 12.87 -3.78 20.90
CA GLN A 62 12.17 -2.82 20.04
C GLN A 62 13.08 -2.29 18.92
N ARG A 63 14.33 -1.94 19.25
CA ARG A 63 15.31 -1.46 18.26
C ARG A 63 15.72 -2.56 17.28
N GLU A 64 15.94 -3.78 17.76
CA GLU A 64 16.22 -4.95 16.91
C GLU A 64 15.07 -5.20 15.92
N PHE A 65 13.83 -5.16 16.40
CA PHE A 65 12.65 -5.33 15.55
C PHE A 65 12.49 -4.20 14.52
N ALA A 66 12.68 -2.96 14.94
CA ALA A 66 12.65 -1.81 14.03
C ALA A 66 13.73 -1.91 12.94
N ALA A 67 14.93 -2.38 13.29
CA ALA A 67 16.01 -2.63 12.35
C ALA A 67 15.67 -3.79 11.38
N ALA A 68 15.11 -4.90 11.88
CA ALA A 68 14.65 -6.02 11.07
C ALA A 68 13.57 -5.57 10.06
N LEU A 69 12.57 -4.81 10.50
CA LEU A 69 11.56 -4.25 9.61
C LEU A 69 12.13 -3.26 8.59
N LYS A 70 13.14 -2.47 8.97
CA LYS A 70 13.82 -1.54 8.05
C LYS A 70 14.60 -2.32 6.99
N ALA A 71 15.29 -3.38 7.36
CA ALA A 71 16.00 -4.26 6.42
C ALA A 71 15.02 -4.96 5.46
N ALA A 72 13.92 -5.51 6.00
CA ALA A 72 12.85 -6.11 5.20
C ALA A 72 12.28 -5.14 4.15
N ARG A 73 11.99 -3.90 4.57
CA ARG A 73 11.52 -2.85 3.65
C ARG A 73 12.58 -2.47 2.63
N LYS A 74 13.86 -2.39 3.02
CA LYS A 74 14.98 -2.08 2.12
C LYS A 74 15.12 -3.13 1.02
N ASN A 75 15.01 -4.41 1.41
CA ASN A 75 15.10 -5.55 0.49
C ASN A 75 13.85 -5.66 -0.40
N GLY A 76 12.67 -5.30 0.13
CA GLY A 76 11.42 -5.26 -0.62
C GLY A 76 11.22 -4.01 -1.49
N ARG A 77 12.17 -3.06 -1.54
CA ARG A 77 12.02 -1.83 -2.33
C ARG A 77 11.87 -2.10 -3.81
N ASP A 78 12.53 -3.14 -4.31
CA ASP A 78 12.49 -3.48 -5.73
C ASP A 78 11.12 -4.07 -6.09
N PHE A 79 10.52 -4.91 -5.24
CA PHE A 79 9.12 -5.31 -5.39
C PHE A 79 8.15 -4.12 -5.33
N ALA A 80 8.39 -3.16 -4.42
CA ALA A 80 7.57 -1.95 -4.34
C ALA A 80 7.73 -1.02 -5.56
N ARG A 81 8.86 -1.10 -6.28
CA ARG A 81 9.06 -0.41 -7.56
C ARG A 81 8.36 -1.16 -8.67
N GLU A 82 8.58 -2.46 -8.77
CA GLU A 82 7.97 -3.33 -9.77
C GLU A 82 6.44 -3.30 -9.72
N GLY A 83 5.85 -3.29 -8.53
CA GLY A 83 4.40 -3.11 -8.38
C GLY A 83 3.91 -1.72 -8.80
N ARG A 84 4.73 -0.66 -8.66
CA ARG A 84 4.37 0.69 -9.16
C ARG A 84 4.48 0.76 -10.67
N ASP A 85 5.57 0.26 -11.21
CA ASP A 85 5.83 0.23 -12.65
C ASP A 85 4.78 -0.62 -13.38
N GLY A 86 4.36 -1.74 -12.77
CA GLY A 86 3.27 -2.57 -13.25
C GLY A 86 1.93 -1.83 -13.31
N ARG A 87 1.58 -1.03 -12.29
CA ARG A 87 0.37 -0.20 -12.30
C ARG A 87 0.40 0.87 -13.40
N ILE A 88 1.54 1.52 -13.60
CA ILE A 88 1.74 2.49 -14.70
C ILE A 88 1.53 1.79 -16.05
N THR A 89 2.17 0.62 -16.22
CA THR A 89 2.03 -0.19 -17.44
C THR A 89 0.59 -0.58 -17.72
N VAL A 90 -0.18 -0.98 -16.71
CA VAL A 90 -1.62 -1.30 -16.87
C VAL A 90 -2.40 -0.07 -17.34
N LEU A 91 -2.14 1.10 -16.78
CA LEU A 91 -2.80 2.34 -17.19
C LEU A 91 -2.46 2.72 -18.63
N ASP A 92 -1.19 2.58 -19.03
CA ASP A 92 -0.73 2.85 -20.39
C ASP A 92 -1.39 1.90 -21.40
N LEU A 93 -1.51 0.61 -21.07
CA LEU A 93 -2.18 -0.38 -21.92
C LEU A 93 -3.69 -0.16 -22.01
N LEU A 94 -4.34 0.33 -20.96
CA LEU A 94 -5.76 0.68 -20.97
C LEU A 94 -6.03 1.97 -21.77
N ALA A 95 -5.06 2.89 -21.83
CA ALA A 95 -5.15 4.11 -22.61
C ALA A 95 -4.78 3.93 -24.10
N ALA A 96 -4.29 2.74 -24.47
CA ALA A 96 -3.92 2.45 -25.85
C ALA A 96 -5.16 2.44 -26.78
N PRO A 97 -5.00 2.84 -28.06
CA PRO A 97 -6.12 2.85 -29.01
C PRO A 97 -6.78 1.48 -29.18
N GLN A 98 -5.99 0.41 -29.13
CA GLN A 98 -6.47 -0.97 -29.17
C GLN A 98 -6.20 -1.66 -27.84
N LEU A 99 -7.25 -2.30 -27.31
CA LEU A 99 -7.19 -3.00 -26.03
C LEU A 99 -6.52 -4.37 -26.20
N ASP A 100 -5.27 -4.48 -25.76
CA ASP A 100 -4.57 -5.77 -25.65
C ASP A 100 -4.85 -6.41 -24.28
N ARG A 101 -5.87 -7.28 -24.26
CA ARG A 101 -6.29 -7.99 -23.05
C ARG A 101 -5.17 -8.85 -22.45
N ALA A 102 -4.38 -9.52 -23.29
CA ALA A 102 -3.35 -10.43 -22.83
C ALA A 102 -2.18 -9.67 -22.19
N ALA A 103 -1.78 -8.53 -22.76
CA ALA A 103 -0.76 -7.66 -22.19
C ALA A 103 -1.20 -7.06 -20.85
N ILE A 104 -2.47 -6.65 -20.74
CA ILE A 104 -3.04 -6.13 -19.49
C ILE A 104 -3.04 -7.20 -18.40
N ASP A 105 -3.49 -8.42 -18.71
CA ASP A 105 -3.53 -9.51 -17.76
C ASP A 105 -2.11 -9.88 -17.27
N ALA A 106 -1.13 -9.92 -18.18
CA ALA A 106 0.27 -10.13 -17.82
C ALA A 106 0.86 -9.00 -16.95
N ALA A 107 0.46 -7.75 -17.17
CA ALA A 107 0.89 -6.62 -16.35
C ALA A 107 0.24 -6.64 -14.95
N LEU A 108 -1.04 -7.02 -14.87
CA LEU A 108 -1.75 -7.22 -13.61
C LEU A 108 -1.13 -8.36 -12.79
N ASP A 109 -0.80 -9.49 -13.42
CA ASP A 109 -0.20 -10.63 -12.73
C ASP A 109 1.20 -10.32 -12.20
N ARG A 110 2.03 -9.60 -12.96
CA ARG A 110 3.32 -9.10 -12.47
C ARG A 110 3.15 -8.16 -11.27
N THR A 111 2.18 -7.25 -11.33
CA THR A 111 1.87 -6.34 -10.22
C THR A 111 1.48 -7.11 -8.95
N ARG A 112 0.60 -8.11 -9.07
CA ARG A 112 0.16 -8.95 -7.95
C ARG A 112 1.30 -9.79 -7.38
N ALA A 113 2.17 -10.32 -8.25
CA ALA A 113 3.34 -11.09 -7.83
C ALA A 113 4.29 -10.22 -6.99
N ALA A 114 4.59 -9.01 -7.44
CA ALA A 114 5.43 -8.06 -6.72
C ALA A 114 4.82 -7.65 -5.36
N ASP A 115 3.53 -7.33 -5.33
CA ASP A 115 2.84 -6.96 -4.09
C ASP A 115 2.82 -8.14 -3.09
N THR A 116 2.56 -9.36 -3.58
CA THR A 116 2.61 -10.59 -2.76
C THR A 116 4.02 -10.84 -2.23
N ALA A 117 5.05 -10.71 -3.06
CA ALA A 117 6.44 -10.90 -2.66
C ALA A 117 6.86 -9.91 -1.56
N MET A 118 6.45 -8.64 -1.69
CA MET A 118 6.67 -7.63 -0.65
C MET A 118 6.01 -8.02 0.68
N ARG A 119 4.77 -8.52 0.63
CA ARG A 119 4.05 -8.97 1.83
C ARG A 119 4.75 -10.16 2.49
N VAL A 120 5.10 -11.17 1.71
CA VAL A 120 5.83 -12.37 2.19
C VAL A 120 7.16 -11.99 2.86
N GLN A 121 7.89 -11.00 2.31
CA GLN A 121 9.15 -10.56 2.91
C GLN A 121 8.98 -9.97 4.31
N VAL A 122 7.91 -9.18 4.51
CA VAL A 122 7.58 -8.62 5.82
C VAL A 122 7.14 -9.70 6.78
N GLU A 123 6.28 -10.63 6.34
CA GLU A 123 5.81 -11.76 7.14
C GLU A 123 6.96 -12.64 7.62
N ARG A 124 7.90 -12.99 6.73
CA ARG A 124 9.12 -13.73 7.09
C ARG A 124 9.93 -13.00 8.15
N SER A 125 10.16 -11.70 7.97
CA SER A 125 10.95 -10.92 8.92
C SER A 125 10.32 -10.83 10.32
N VAL A 126 8.98 -10.85 10.39
CA VAL A 126 8.25 -10.91 11.67
C VAL A 126 8.42 -12.27 12.33
N VAL A 127 8.33 -13.36 11.57
CA VAL A 127 8.54 -14.72 12.08
C VAL A 127 9.99 -14.95 12.50
N ASP A 128 10.95 -14.48 11.72
CA ASP A 128 12.39 -14.55 12.03
C ASP A 128 12.70 -13.82 13.35
N PHE A 129 12.08 -12.65 13.57
CA PHE A 129 12.21 -11.95 14.85
C PHE A 129 11.51 -12.72 15.99
N ALA A 130 10.30 -13.23 15.78
CA ALA A 130 9.61 -14.03 16.81
C ALA A 130 10.41 -15.28 17.22
N ALA A 131 11.23 -15.83 16.32
CA ALA A 131 12.11 -16.96 16.60
C ALA A 131 13.28 -16.61 17.53
N THR A 132 13.68 -15.33 17.64
CA THR A 132 14.75 -14.89 18.56
C THR A 132 14.25 -14.55 19.97
N LEU A 133 12.93 -14.49 20.16
CA LEU A 133 12.27 -14.18 21.43
C LEU A 133 12.10 -15.41 22.30
N THR A 134 12.17 -15.22 23.63
CA THR A 134 11.77 -16.25 24.59
C THR A 134 10.26 -16.52 24.51
N PRO A 135 9.75 -17.64 25.05
CA PRO A 135 8.32 -17.93 25.06
C PRO A 135 7.48 -16.80 25.69
N GLU A 136 7.96 -16.19 26.78
CA GLU A 136 7.27 -15.12 27.50
C GLU A 136 7.28 -13.81 26.70
N GLU A 137 8.40 -13.47 26.06
CA GLU A 137 8.52 -12.31 25.17
C GLU A 137 7.61 -12.47 23.94
N ARG A 138 7.47 -13.69 23.43
CA ARG A 138 6.62 -13.97 22.26
C ARG A 138 5.15 -13.72 22.53
N VAL A 139 4.65 -13.98 23.74
CA VAL A 139 3.26 -13.68 24.13
C VAL A 139 3.00 -12.17 24.05
N LYS A 140 3.88 -11.36 24.63
CA LYS A 140 3.79 -9.89 24.56
C LYS A 140 3.87 -9.37 23.12
N PHE A 141 4.74 -9.97 22.32
CA PHE A 141 4.88 -9.64 20.91
C PHE A 141 3.61 -9.96 20.10
N VAL A 142 2.95 -11.10 20.36
CA VAL A 142 1.68 -11.47 19.73
C VAL A 142 0.58 -10.49 20.11
N ASP A 143 0.51 -10.08 21.38
CA ASP A 143 -0.48 -9.09 21.84
C ASP A 143 -0.30 -7.73 21.14
N GLY A 144 0.94 -7.29 20.96
CA GLY A 144 1.25 -6.11 20.15
C GLY A 144 0.90 -6.29 18.67
N LEU A 145 1.10 -7.48 18.11
CA LEU A 145 0.76 -7.80 16.72
C LEU A 145 -0.76 -7.81 16.47
N GLN A 146 -1.57 -8.28 17.42
CA GLN A 146 -3.03 -8.24 17.35
C GLN A 146 -3.61 -6.82 17.32
N ARG A 147 -2.83 -5.83 17.77
CA ARG A 147 -3.22 -4.41 17.79
C ARG A 147 -2.65 -3.63 16.60
N SER A 148 -1.82 -4.24 15.77
CA SER A 148 -1.03 -3.55 14.74
C SER A 148 -1.01 -4.20 13.36
N GLY A 149 -0.77 -3.38 12.33
CA GLY A 149 -0.57 -3.83 10.95
C GLY A 149 -1.73 -4.65 10.36
N ASN A 150 -1.36 -5.67 9.56
CA ASN A 150 -2.29 -6.55 8.83
C ASN A 150 -2.90 -7.65 9.72
N TRP A 151 -2.39 -7.84 10.93
CA TRP A 151 -2.90 -8.80 11.93
C TRP A 151 -3.78 -8.13 12.98
N ARG A 152 -4.13 -6.86 12.79
CA ARG A 152 -5.03 -6.15 13.69
C ARG A 152 -6.38 -6.86 13.75
N LEU A 153 -6.69 -7.44 14.90
CA LEU A 153 -7.99 -8.04 15.16
C LEU A 153 -9.02 -6.93 15.46
N PRO A 154 -10.29 -7.12 15.08
CA PRO A 154 -11.34 -6.20 15.50
C PRO A 154 -11.41 -6.15 17.03
N PRO A 155 -11.75 -4.99 17.64
CA PRO A 155 -11.69 -4.80 19.10
C PRO A 155 -12.44 -5.86 19.93
N ARG A 156 -13.47 -6.50 19.37
CA ARG A 156 -14.27 -7.55 20.02
C ARG A 156 -13.51 -8.88 20.20
N LEU A 157 -12.46 -9.12 19.41
CA LEU A 157 -11.63 -10.33 19.44
C LEU A 157 -10.27 -10.10 20.10
N GLN A 158 -9.93 -8.85 20.44
CA GLN A 158 -8.75 -8.52 21.22
C GLN A 158 -9.01 -8.97 22.66
N LYS A 159 -8.50 -10.15 23.03
CA LYS A 159 -8.67 -10.69 24.39
C LYS A 159 -7.81 -9.82 25.32
N LYS A 160 -8.45 -9.06 26.23
CA LYS A 160 -7.76 -8.39 27.33
C LYS A 160 -7.06 -9.45 28.19
N PRO A 161 -5.75 -9.37 28.45
CA PRO A 161 -5.14 -10.12 29.53
C PRO A 161 -5.72 -9.58 30.84
N ASP A 162 -6.62 -10.36 31.42
CA ASP A 162 -6.89 -10.51 32.84
C ASP A 162 -6.95 -9.23 33.70
N ALA A 163 -8.15 -8.68 33.82
CA ALA A 163 -8.60 -8.00 35.03
C ALA A 163 -9.02 -9.01 36.13
N SER A 164 -8.37 -10.19 36.18
CA SER A 164 -8.67 -11.27 37.13
C SER A 164 -7.49 -11.55 38.08
N ALA A 165 -6.70 -10.53 38.40
CA ALA A 165 -5.69 -10.56 39.46
C ALA A 165 -5.77 -9.28 40.29
N SER A 166 -6.89 -9.09 40.98
CA SER A 166 -6.96 -8.27 42.19
C SER A 166 -8.08 -8.88 43.03
N GLU A 167 -7.66 -9.57 44.10
CA GLU A 167 -8.47 -9.89 45.27
C GLU A 167 -9.14 -8.64 45.85
#